data_AF-A0A255YPG3-F1
#
_entry.id   AF-A0A255YPG3-F1
#
_cell.length_a   1.000
_cell.length_b   1.000
_cell.length_c   1.000
_cell.angle_alpha   90.00
_cell.angle_beta   90.00
_cell.angle_gamma   90.00
#
_symmetry.space_group_name_H-M   'P 1'
#
loop_
_entity.id
_entity.type
_entity.pdbx_description
1 polymer ?
#
loop_
_entity_poly.entity_id
_entity_poly.type
_entity_poly.pdbx_seq_one_letter_code
_entity_poly.pdbx_strand_id
1 'polypeptide(L)'
;MKPHGLIALAALFLLGSCDRARELVGGGDGKWCRIDDPGFVEQRRRQLKLPRDKADTIDCSERAPVASLPDELVLPMPCGRKMVFRAVRVAVGDALDSETAHFGDPDAEDAFRKAISGPWWGEVAGGFTARPDGSGSSTLYIGKYEVTRPQFAAMADGGKSCTQADEAVAAVDGTDVLPQTGVSWHDAVAFADSYTRWLLGQDGGAALPANQARPGFLRLPTEAEWEFAARGGRETGGPTRVYEPAPGYGPPGSARLADVAWYREVGVTPPEGEAVFPIGRKAPNRLMIFDMLGNAEELTADLFQPVRPDGIKAGRRGGVVVRGGSSMDEAAQIGVGSRREMELYLPDGPARGPSVGFRLVIAAPYFVNMRDSNGKELQGNPAFSTAVTQAWNRLVRAEGTAGSGQRSAAQSQLVALSAQLGGNSATAGMVAAIRSQLDEASAQVAIREQRSTEEQLLAALLAAGYARERAGKLKTMRDTVAAAEAGELTEANREMIRNMAALVPANLREMQSSYDYYVATIEGLGKRPASEFEQSVAVVADRLRRAGLERLLVLLPVARQHVLSARSAAPGSDARARWIREIGAVRV
;
A
#
# COMPACT_ATOMS: atom_id res chain seq x y z
N MET A 1 -52.35 26.00 -55.12
CA MET A 1 -50.95 26.41 -55.29
C MET A 1 -50.04 25.35 -54.66
N LYS A 2 -49.42 24.51 -55.49
CA LYS A 2 -48.16 23.77 -55.21
C LYS A 2 -47.10 24.40 -56.14
N PRO A 3 -45.81 24.47 -55.75
CA PRO A 3 -44.79 23.52 -56.26
C PRO A 3 -43.68 23.14 -55.23
N HIS A 4 -43.11 21.92 -55.29
CA HIS A 4 -41.70 21.52 -55.67
C HIS A 4 -40.60 21.94 -54.67
N GLY A 5 -39.55 21.18 -54.29
CA GLY A 5 -38.83 20.01 -54.81
C GLY A 5 -37.34 20.20 -54.43
N LEU A 6 -36.68 19.27 -53.71
CA LEU A 6 -35.53 18.45 -54.16
C LEU A 6 -34.47 19.22 -55.01
N ILE A 7 -33.16 19.26 -54.68
CA ILE A 7 -32.15 18.23 -55.06
C ILE A 7 -30.77 18.50 -54.37
N ALA A 8 -30.22 17.42 -53.79
CA ALA A 8 -28.84 16.86 -53.76
C ALA A 8 -27.55 17.69 -53.48
N LEU A 9 -26.80 17.21 -52.47
CA LEU A 9 -25.39 16.73 -52.42
C LEU A 9 -24.96 16.85 -50.93
N ALA A 10 -24.43 15.87 -50.21
CA ALA A 10 -23.59 14.75 -50.60
C ALA A 10 -23.77 13.59 -49.61
N ALA A 11 -24.17 12.43 -50.14
CA ALA A 11 -23.78 11.15 -49.59
C ALA A 11 -22.40 10.84 -50.20
N LEU A 12 -21.33 10.95 -49.41
CA LEU A 12 -20.02 10.33 -49.60
C LEU A 12 -19.16 10.84 -48.42
N PHE A 13 -18.63 9.96 -47.58
CA PHE A 13 -17.62 10.16 -46.49
C PHE A 13 -17.94 9.63 -45.08
N LEU A 14 -18.99 8.84 -44.87
CA LEU A 14 -19.25 8.23 -43.54
C LEU A 14 -18.99 6.71 -43.44
N LEU A 15 -18.31 6.11 -44.42
CA LEU A 15 -17.94 4.69 -44.39
C LEU A 15 -16.42 4.44 -44.51
N GLY A 16 -15.59 5.48 -44.36
CA GLY A 16 -14.13 5.37 -44.54
C GLY A 16 -13.27 5.51 -43.27
N SER A 17 -13.85 5.84 -42.11
CA SER A 17 -13.08 6.22 -40.91
C SER A 17 -13.27 5.30 -39.69
N CYS A 18 -14.20 4.33 -39.74
CA CYS A 18 -14.33 3.32 -38.69
C CYS A 18 -13.44 2.09 -38.89
N ASP A 19 -12.99 1.80 -40.12
CA ASP A 19 -12.17 0.60 -40.36
C ASP A 19 -10.68 0.80 -40.05
N ARG A 20 -10.16 2.04 -40.06
CA ARG A 20 -8.76 2.31 -39.65
C ARG A 20 -8.51 2.28 -38.14
N ALA A 21 -9.55 2.43 -37.32
CA ALA A 21 -9.43 2.22 -35.88
C ALA A 21 -9.43 0.73 -35.50
N ARG A 22 -9.95 -0.14 -36.38
CA ARG A 22 -9.90 -1.60 -36.21
C ARG A 22 -8.56 -2.22 -36.61
N GLU A 23 -7.81 -1.60 -37.50
CA GLU A 23 -6.50 -2.12 -37.95
C GLU A 23 -5.32 -1.77 -37.04
N LEU A 24 -5.46 -0.82 -36.09
CA LEU A 24 -4.43 -0.55 -35.06
C LEU A 24 -4.73 -1.21 -33.69
N VAL A 25 -5.93 -1.78 -33.55
CA VAL A 25 -6.32 -2.67 -32.45
C VAL A 25 -6.41 -4.14 -32.94
N GLY A 26 -6.08 -4.39 -34.21
CA GLY A 26 -6.20 -5.69 -34.87
C GLY A 26 -4.94 -6.53 -34.77
N GLY A 27 -5.08 -7.73 -34.19
CA GLY A 27 -4.08 -8.79 -34.29
C GLY A 27 -3.19 -8.97 -33.07
N GLY A 28 -3.74 -8.79 -31.86
CA GLY A 28 -3.11 -9.42 -30.70
C GLY A 28 -3.10 -10.93 -30.94
N ASP A 29 -1.94 -11.50 -31.21
CA ASP A 29 -1.72 -12.94 -31.22
C ASP A 29 -2.45 -13.48 -29.97
N GLY A 30 -3.38 -14.44 -30.10
CA GLY A 30 -4.32 -14.88 -29.05
C GLY A 30 -3.66 -15.47 -27.80
N LYS A 31 -2.36 -15.21 -27.64
CA LYS A 31 -1.41 -15.70 -26.67
C LYS A 31 -0.58 -14.56 -26.04
N TRP A 32 -1.02 -13.29 -26.15
CA TRP A 32 -0.31 -12.10 -25.60
C TRP A 32 0.12 -12.26 -24.13
N CYS A 33 -0.73 -12.92 -23.33
CA CYS A 33 -0.49 -13.18 -21.91
C CYS A 33 0.74 -14.07 -21.65
N ARG A 34 1.29 -14.76 -22.65
CA ARG A 34 2.57 -15.48 -22.48
C ARG A 34 3.75 -14.53 -22.23
N ILE A 35 3.70 -13.35 -22.82
CA ILE A 35 4.76 -12.34 -22.71
C ILE A 35 4.40 -11.32 -21.63
N ASP A 36 3.18 -10.82 -21.64
CA ASP A 36 2.81 -9.68 -20.80
C ASP A 36 2.04 -10.06 -19.52
N ASP A 37 1.62 -11.32 -19.36
CA ASP A 37 0.98 -11.84 -18.14
C ASP A 37 1.39 -13.30 -17.82
N PRO A 38 2.70 -13.64 -17.78
CA PRO A 38 3.18 -15.02 -17.69
C PRO A 38 2.73 -15.73 -16.40
N GLY A 39 2.50 -15.00 -15.31
CA GLY A 39 1.95 -15.54 -14.07
C GLY A 39 0.50 -16.02 -14.20
N PHE A 40 -0.34 -15.37 -15.02
CA PHE A 40 -1.68 -15.88 -15.36
C PHE A 40 -1.59 -17.20 -16.13
N VAL A 41 -0.69 -17.28 -17.12
CA VAL A 41 -0.48 -18.51 -17.90
C VAL A 41 -0.03 -19.65 -16.99
N GLU A 42 0.95 -19.41 -16.12
CA GLU A 42 1.44 -20.42 -15.18
C GLU A 42 0.35 -20.86 -14.18
N GLN A 43 -0.43 -19.92 -13.66
CA GLN A 43 -1.57 -20.24 -12.78
C GLN A 43 -2.59 -21.13 -13.50
N ARG A 44 -2.99 -20.74 -14.72
CA ARG A 44 -3.98 -21.48 -15.50
C ARG A 44 -3.47 -22.86 -15.88
N ARG A 45 -2.18 -22.97 -16.23
CA ARG A 45 -1.50 -24.24 -16.50
C ARG A 45 -1.60 -25.18 -15.31
N ARG A 46 -1.28 -24.70 -14.10
CA ARG A 46 -1.38 -25.49 -12.85
C ARG A 46 -2.81 -25.93 -12.58
N GLN A 47 -3.80 -25.03 -12.71
CA GLN A 47 -5.22 -25.34 -12.52
C GLN A 47 -5.72 -26.43 -13.49
N LEU A 48 -5.29 -26.37 -14.75
CA LEU A 48 -5.63 -27.34 -15.78
C LEU A 48 -4.74 -28.60 -15.76
N LYS A 49 -3.75 -28.66 -14.86
CA LYS A 49 -2.75 -29.74 -14.76
C LYS A 49 -2.01 -30.00 -16.09
N LEU A 50 -1.77 -28.94 -16.87
CA LEU A 50 -1.05 -29.03 -18.14
C LEU A 50 0.47 -29.10 -17.90
N PRO A 51 1.23 -29.84 -18.72
CA PRO A 51 2.68 -29.80 -18.67
C PRO A 51 3.21 -28.45 -19.21
N ARG A 52 4.47 -28.10 -18.90
CA ARG A 52 5.04 -26.77 -19.23
C ARG A 52 5.09 -26.48 -20.72
N ASP A 53 5.35 -27.49 -21.53
CA ASP A 53 5.38 -27.44 -23.01
C ASP A 53 4.00 -27.19 -23.64
N LYS A 54 2.92 -27.25 -22.86
CA LYS A 54 1.54 -26.94 -23.27
C LYS A 54 1.03 -25.59 -22.77
N ALA A 55 1.91 -24.74 -22.24
CA ALA A 55 1.52 -23.38 -21.83
C ALA A 55 1.01 -22.53 -23.02
N ASP A 56 1.38 -22.90 -24.25
CA ASP A 56 0.97 -22.23 -25.48
C ASP A 56 -0.50 -22.46 -25.89
N THR A 57 -1.19 -23.40 -25.24
CA THR A 57 -2.63 -23.68 -25.48
C THR A 57 -3.55 -22.85 -24.59
N ILE A 58 -2.99 -22.01 -23.71
CA ILE A 58 -3.77 -21.18 -22.79
C ILE A 58 -4.24 -19.93 -23.51
N ASP A 59 -5.57 -19.80 -23.60
CA ASP A 59 -6.23 -18.63 -24.18
C ASP A 59 -6.18 -17.43 -23.22
N CYS A 60 -5.91 -16.27 -23.78
CA CYS A 60 -5.79 -15.02 -23.02
C CYS A 60 -7.14 -14.29 -23.03
N SER A 61 -7.95 -14.53 -22.00
CA SER A 61 -9.27 -13.91 -21.84
C SER A 61 -9.23 -12.38 -21.95
N GLU A 62 -10.18 -11.80 -22.68
CA GLU A 62 -10.44 -10.35 -22.63
C GLU A 62 -10.81 -9.90 -21.22
N ARG A 63 -10.38 -8.69 -20.84
CA ARG A 63 -10.59 -8.11 -19.51
C ARG A 63 -11.70 -7.07 -19.54
N ALA A 64 -12.28 -6.82 -18.37
CA ALA A 64 -13.35 -5.85 -18.20
C ALA A 64 -12.90 -4.43 -18.63
N PRO A 65 -13.82 -3.61 -19.17
CA PRO A 65 -13.49 -2.28 -19.67
C PRO A 65 -13.14 -1.31 -18.53
N VAL A 66 -12.26 -0.37 -18.84
CA VAL A 66 -11.68 0.62 -17.91
C VAL A 66 -12.73 1.49 -17.22
N ALA A 67 -13.86 1.75 -17.90
CA ALA A 67 -14.98 2.52 -17.36
C ALA A 67 -15.57 1.94 -16.06
N SER A 68 -15.30 0.67 -15.74
CA SER A 68 -15.76 -0.01 -14.52
C SER A 68 -14.79 0.05 -13.34
N LEU A 69 -13.59 0.62 -13.50
CA LEU A 69 -12.48 0.50 -12.55
C LEU A 69 -12.25 -0.96 -12.07
N PRO A 70 -11.89 -1.87 -13.01
CA PRO A 70 -11.81 -3.30 -12.74
C PRO A 70 -10.65 -3.66 -11.80
N ASP A 71 -10.71 -4.84 -11.17
CA ASP A 71 -9.61 -5.35 -10.32
C ASP A 71 -8.30 -5.58 -11.10
N GLU A 72 -8.45 -5.90 -12.38
CA GLU A 72 -7.35 -6.04 -13.33
C GLU A 72 -7.58 -5.12 -14.52
N LEU A 73 -6.64 -4.22 -14.75
CA LEU A 73 -6.64 -3.26 -15.84
C LEU A 73 -5.52 -3.62 -16.81
N VAL A 74 -5.84 -3.77 -18.09
CA VAL A 74 -4.85 -4.07 -19.13
C VAL A 74 -4.72 -2.87 -20.04
N LEU A 75 -3.57 -2.22 -20.00
CA LEU A 75 -3.25 -1.11 -20.89
C LEU A 75 -2.57 -1.65 -22.16
N PRO A 76 -2.96 -1.15 -23.35
CA PRO A 76 -2.23 -1.45 -24.57
C PRO A 76 -0.85 -0.78 -24.52
N MET A 77 0.10 -1.33 -25.27
CA MET A 77 1.42 -0.76 -25.50
C MET A 77 1.73 -0.77 -27.00
N PRO A 78 2.76 -0.04 -27.47
CA PRO A 78 3.26 -0.20 -28.83
C PRO A 78 3.55 -1.67 -29.17
N CYS A 79 3.60 -2.00 -30.46
CA CYS A 79 4.01 -3.32 -30.96
C CYS A 79 3.12 -4.47 -30.46
N GLY A 80 1.84 -4.19 -30.22
CA GLY A 80 0.86 -5.16 -29.74
C GLY A 80 1.14 -5.72 -28.35
N ARG A 81 2.10 -5.15 -27.60
CA ARG A 81 2.37 -5.49 -26.20
C ARG A 81 1.23 -4.99 -25.31
N LYS A 82 1.19 -5.49 -24.07
CA LYS A 82 0.27 -5.02 -23.04
C LYS A 82 0.98 -4.86 -21.70
N MET A 83 0.39 -4.09 -20.80
CA MET A 83 0.81 -4.01 -19.40
C MET A 83 -0.39 -4.22 -18.49
N VAL A 84 -0.26 -5.15 -17.55
CA VAL A 84 -1.32 -5.50 -16.61
C VAL A 84 -1.11 -4.78 -15.29
N PHE A 85 -2.18 -4.16 -14.78
CA PHE A 85 -2.22 -3.47 -13.49
C PHE A 85 -3.26 -4.12 -12.58
N ARG A 86 -3.00 -4.08 -11.27
CA ARG A 86 -3.88 -4.55 -10.21
C ARG A 86 -4.41 -3.36 -9.42
N ALA A 87 -5.70 -3.39 -9.11
CA ALA A 87 -6.32 -2.38 -8.26
C ALA A 87 -5.93 -2.58 -6.79
N VAL A 88 -5.44 -1.51 -6.16
CA VAL A 88 -5.20 -1.39 -4.73
C VAL A 88 -6.23 -0.40 -4.18
N ARG A 89 -7.22 -0.90 -3.45
CA ARG A 89 -8.31 -0.07 -2.92
C ARG A 89 -8.00 0.40 -1.51
N VAL A 90 -8.12 1.70 -1.32
CA VAL A 90 -7.94 2.41 -0.07
C VAL A 90 -9.28 2.97 0.36
N ALA A 91 -9.67 2.76 1.62
CA ALA A 91 -10.87 3.40 2.15
C ALA A 91 -10.58 4.86 2.46
N VAL A 92 -11.45 5.75 2.01
CA VAL A 92 -11.38 7.18 2.31
C VAL A 92 -12.77 7.65 2.76
N GLY A 93 -12.83 8.29 3.92
CA GLY A 93 -14.05 8.82 4.50
C GLY A 93 -14.56 10.08 3.80
N ASP A 94 -13.65 10.85 3.22
CA ASP A 94 -13.96 12.07 2.48
C ASP A 94 -12.90 12.39 1.41
N ALA A 95 -13.08 13.52 0.71
CA ALA A 95 -12.21 13.92 -0.37
C ALA A 95 -10.73 14.04 0.05
N LEU A 96 -10.42 14.59 1.23
CA LEU A 96 -9.05 14.82 1.70
C LEU A 96 -8.51 13.68 2.58
N ASP A 97 -9.29 12.63 2.78
CA ASP A 97 -8.91 11.52 3.65
C ASP A 97 -7.89 10.59 2.96
N SER A 98 -7.07 9.95 3.77
CA SER A 98 -6.07 8.99 3.32
C SER A 98 -5.90 7.88 4.36
N GLU A 99 -5.44 6.72 3.92
CA GLU A 99 -5.09 5.66 4.84
C GLU A 99 -3.70 5.91 5.41
N THR A 100 -3.63 6.19 6.71
CA THR A 100 -2.37 6.16 7.45
C THR A 100 -2.00 4.73 7.74
N ALA A 101 -0.89 4.27 7.17
CA ALA A 101 -0.36 2.93 7.33
C ALA A 101 1.00 2.96 8.02
N HIS A 102 1.27 1.88 8.74
CA HIS A 102 2.54 1.67 9.40
C HIS A 102 3.42 0.78 8.53
N PHE A 103 4.62 1.27 8.26
CA PHE A 103 5.55 0.72 7.30
C PHE A 103 6.90 0.38 7.93
N GLY A 104 7.79 -0.21 7.14
CA GLY A 104 9.12 -0.63 7.57
C GLY A 104 9.15 -2.01 8.24
N ASP A 105 10.36 -2.38 8.62
CA ASP A 105 10.72 -3.62 9.28
C ASP A 105 10.76 -3.41 10.81
N PRO A 106 9.79 -3.96 11.56
CA PRO A 106 9.78 -3.86 13.02
C PRO A 106 10.87 -4.69 13.68
N ASP A 107 11.43 -5.67 12.97
CA ASP A 107 12.38 -6.65 13.49
C ASP A 107 13.84 -6.24 13.19
N ALA A 108 14.06 -5.07 12.59
CA ALA A 108 15.38 -4.51 12.36
C ALA A 108 16.22 -4.51 13.65
N GLU A 109 17.38 -5.19 13.62
CA GLU A 109 18.07 -5.61 14.85
C GLU A 109 18.79 -4.44 15.56
N ASP A 110 19.53 -3.63 14.80
CA ASP A 110 20.40 -2.56 15.31
C ASP A 110 19.91 -1.14 14.95
N ALA A 111 20.51 -0.12 15.59
CA ALA A 111 20.12 1.27 15.39
C ALA A 111 20.33 1.79 13.96
N PHE A 112 21.36 1.30 13.26
CA PHE A 112 21.66 1.67 11.89
C PHE A 112 20.64 1.05 10.93
N ARG A 113 20.31 -0.24 11.11
CA ARG A 113 19.25 -0.91 10.35
C ARG A 113 17.88 -0.33 10.63
N LYS A 114 17.57 0.05 11.88
CA LYS A 114 16.34 0.79 12.22
C LYS A 114 16.30 2.16 11.56
N ALA A 115 17.43 2.86 11.45
CA ALA A 115 17.49 4.12 10.72
C ALA A 115 17.26 3.94 9.22
N ILE A 116 17.57 2.76 8.65
CA ILE A 116 17.32 2.49 7.23
C ILE A 116 15.91 1.99 7.00
N SER A 117 15.55 0.86 7.61
CA SER A 117 14.32 0.11 7.32
C SER A 117 13.32 0.10 8.47
N GLY A 118 13.59 0.73 9.61
CA GLY A 118 12.75 0.63 10.80
C GLY A 118 11.32 1.18 10.63
N PRO A 119 10.47 0.95 11.65
CA PRO A 119 9.08 1.42 11.71
C PRO A 119 8.87 2.87 11.29
N TRP A 120 8.02 3.15 10.31
CA TRP A 120 7.68 4.53 9.93
C TRP A 120 6.21 4.70 9.51
N TRP A 121 5.71 5.93 9.59
CA TRP A 121 4.33 6.26 9.20
C TRP A 121 4.28 6.89 7.82
N GLY A 122 3.37 6.40 6.98
CA GLY A 122 3.08 7.00 5.68
C GLY A 122 1.59 7.04 5.38
N GLU A 123 1.25 7.88 4.41
CA GLU A 123 -0.13 8.05 3.95
C GLU A 123 -0.24 7.49 2.53
N VAL A 124 -1.35 6.81 2.25
CA VAL A 124 -1.64 6.24 0.94
C VAL A 124 -3.08 6.57 0.57
N ALA A 125 -3.28 6.97 -0.67
CA ALA A 125 -4.59 7.13 -1.29
C ALA A 125 -4.46 6.87 -2.78
N GLY A 126 -5.53 6.35 -3.39
CA GLY A 126 -5.62 6.18 -4.84
C GLY A 126 -5.98 7.46 -5.58
N GLY A 127 -5.64 7.53 -6.86
CA GLY A 127 -6.02 8.66 -7.73
C GLY A 127 -7.45 8.61 -8.26
N PHE A 128 -8.14 7.46 -8.12
CA PHE A 128 -9.46 7.23 -8.71
C PHE A 128 -10.50 6.94 -7.63
N THR A 129 -11.44 7.85 -7.42
CA THR A 129 -12.47 7.72 -6.38
C THR A 129 -13.71 7.04 -6.92
N ALA A 130 -14.33 6.17 -6.11
CA ALA A 130 -15.56 5.47 -6.48
C ALA A 130 -16.78 6.39 -6.57
N ARG A 131 -16.72 7.57 -5.94
CA ARG A 131 -17.81 8.57 -5.92
C ARG A 131 -17.34 9.94 -6.42
N PRO A 132 -18.24 10.73 -7.03
CA PRO A 132 -17.93 12.08 -7.50
C PRO A 132 -17.52 13.09 -6.41
N ASP A 133 -17.91 12.84 -5.15
CA ASP A 133 -17.57 13.66 -3.98
C ASP A 133 -16.21 13.31 -3.36
N GLY A 134 -15.50 12.32 -3.91
CA GLY A 134 -14.21 11.86 -3.42
C GLY A 134 -14.28 10.83 -2.28
N SER A 135 -15.47 10.44 -1.80
CA SER A 135 -15.64 9.53 -0.67
C SER A 135 -15.76 8.04 -1.05
N GLY A 136 -15.70 7.17 -0.04
CA GLY A 136 -16.00 5.73 -0.14
C GLY A 136 -14.74 4.89 -0.31
N SER A 137 -14.13 4.96 -1.49
CA SER A 137 -12.85 4.32 -1.75
C SER A 137 -12.07 5.04 -2.84
N SER A 138 -10.77 5.16 -2.66
CA SER A 138 -9.83 5.57 -3.69
C SER A 138 -9.05 4.35 -4.20
N THR A 139 -8.79 4.29 -5.51
CA THR A 139 -8.12 3.17 -6.17
C THR A 139 -6.79 3.64 -6.74
N LEU A 140 -5.71 2.92 -6.41
CA LEU A 140 -4.40 3.00 -7.04
C LEU A 140 -4.25 1.79 -7.95
N TYR A 141 -3.83 1.98 -9.20
CA TYR A 141 -3.45 0.87 -10.06
C TYR A 141 -1.94 0.73 -10.05
N ILE A 142 -1.45 -0.47 -9.74
CA ILE A 142 -0.02 -0.80 -9.72
C ILE A 142 0.28 -1.96 -10.68
N GLY A 143 1.41 -1.91 -11.38
CA GLY A 143 1.84 -2.96 -12.29
C GLY A 143 1.85 -4.32 -11.60
N LYS A 144 1.27 -5.32 -12.27
CA LYS A 144 1.16 -6.71 -11.77
C LYS A 144 2.53 -7.37 -11.61
N TYR A 145 3.51 -6.92 -12.41
CA TYR A 145 4.90 -7.38 -12.45
C TYR A 145 5.84 -6.16 -12.48
N GLU A 146 7.15 -6.38 -12.33
CA GLU A 146 8.13 -5.39 -12.80
C GLU A 146 7.99 -5.17 -14.32
N VAL A 147 8.42 -4.00 -14.82
CA VAL A 147 8.45 -3.73 -16.27
C VAL A 147 9.39 -4.73 -16.92
N THR A 148 8.93 -5.43 -17.96
CA THR A 148 9.69 -6.48 -18.63
C THR A 148 10.58 -5.94 -19.75
N ARG A 149 11.57 -6.74 -20.18
CA ARG A 149 12.42 -6.37 -21.34
C ARG A 149 11.62 -6.12 -22.61
N PRO A 150 10.65 -6.97 -23.03
CA PRO A 150 9.82 -6.66 -24.19
C PRO A 150 9.00 -5.38 -24.05
N GLN A 151 8.48 -5.09 -22.85
CA GLN A 151 7.75 -3.85 -22.59
C GLN A 151 8.66 -2.61 -22.65
N PHE A 152 9.87 -2.72 -22.08
CA PHE A 152 10.86 -1.65 -22.15
C PHE A 152 11.30 -1.36 -23.58
N ALA A 153 11.63 -2.41 -24.34
CA ALA A 153 12.00 -2.33 -25.74
C ALA A 153 10.87 -1.80 -26.65
N ALA A 154 9.61 -2.12 -26.35
CA ALA A 154 8.44 -1.58 -27.06
C ALA A 154 8.29 -0.06 -26.92
N MET A 155 8.88 0.55 -25.88
CA MET A 155 8.87 2.00 -25.71
C MET A 155 10.11 2.69 -26.27
N ALA A 156 11.08 1.95 -26.82
CA ALA A 156 12.23 2.52 -27.51
C ALA A 156 11.77 3.52 -28.59
N ASP A 157 12.52 4.62 -28.73
CA ASP A 157 12.20 5.73 -29.64
C ASP A 157 10.77 6.31 -29.47
N GLY A 158 10.18 6.16 -28.27
CA GLY A 158 8.82 6.60 -27.97
C GLY A 158 7.74 5.69 -28.57
N GLY A 159 8.04 4.41 -28.81
CA GLY A 159 7.10 3.43 -29.34
C GLY A 159 6.84 3.55 -30.84
N LYS A 160 7.80 4.11 -31.58
CA LYS A 160 7.69 4.33 -33.04
C LYS A 160 8.24 3.17 -33.87
N SER A 161 9.04 2.28 -33.26
CA SER A 161 9.65 1.13 -33.92
C SER A 161 9.45 -0.12 -33.09
N CYS A 162 9.23 -1.26 -33.76
CA CYS A 162 9.04 -2.55 -33.12
C CYS A 162 10.25 -3.47 -33.19
N THR A 163 11.33 -3.08 -33.86
CA THR A 163 12.51 -3.95 -34.05
C THR A 163 13.07 -4.48 -32.73
N GLN A 164 13.31 -3.59 -31.75
CA GLN A 164 13.85 -4.02 -30.46
C GLN A 164 12.83 -4.85 -29.66
N ALA A 165 11.54 -4.53 -29.77
CA ALA A 165 10.48 -5.28 -29.11
C ALA A 165 10.37 -6.70 -29.67
N ASP A 166 10.41 -6.85 -30.99
CA ASP A 166 10.32 -8.13 -31.69
C ASP A 166 11.56 -8.99 -31.38
N GLU A 167 12.75 -8.40 -31.34
CA GLU A 167 13.98 -9.06 -30.90
C GLU A 167 13.88 -9.52 -29.43
N ALA A 168 13.40 -8.65 -28.54
CA ALA A 168 13.22 -8.99 -27.13
C ALA A 168 12.17 -10.09 -26.93
N VAL A 169 11.09 -10.12 -27.73
CA VAL A 169 10.08 -11.20 -27.71
C VAL A 169 10.66 -12.50 -28.26
N ALA A 170 11.43 -12.45 -29.35
CA ALA A 170 12.06 -13.62 -29.94
C ALA A 170 13.07 -14.30 -29.01
N ALA A 171 13.67 -13.54 -28.08
CA ALA A 171 14.58 -14.05 -27.05
C ALA A 171 13.84 -14.72 -25.87
N VAL A 172 12.51 -14.63 -25.77
CA VAL A 172 11.75 -15.27 -24.68
C VAL A 172 11.55 -16.76 -24.97
N ASP A 173 12.02 -17.61 -24.07
CA ASP A 173 11.70 -19.04 -24.08
C ASP A 173 10.35 -19.31 -23.37
N GLY A 174 9.35 -19.72 -24.14
CA GLY A 174 8.04 -20.12 -23.59
C GLY A 174 7.28 -18.98 -22.93
N THR A 175 7.43 -18.86 -21.60
CA THR A 175 6.88 -17.79 -20.75
C THR A 175 7.93 -17.22 -19.78
N ASP A 176 9.21 -17.55 -19.99
CA ASP A 176 10.33 -17.12 -19.16
C ASP A 176 10.75 -15.69 -19.53
N VAL A 177 9.91 -14.74 -19.16
CA VAL A 177 10.09 -13.32 -19.44
C VAL A 177 10.86 -12.66 -18.30
N LEU A 178 11.99 -12.02 -18.60
CA LEU A 178 12.82 -11.34 -17.61
C LEU A 178 12.36 -9.89 -17.37
N PRO A 179 12.47 -9.37 -16.13
CA PRO A 179 12.27 -7.95 -15.86
C PRO A 179 13.39 -7.13 -16.51
N GLN A 180 13.08 -5.89 -16.88
CA GLN A 180 14.10 -4.93 -17.28
C GLN A 180 14.83 -4.42 -16.04
N THR A 181 16.12 -4.71 -15.98
CA THR A 181 17.04 -4.19 -14.96
C THR A 181 18.19 -3.43 -15.59
N GLY A 182 19.13 -2.92 -14.79
CA GLY A 182 20.23 -2.11 -15.30
C GLY A 182 19.78 -0.72 -15.74
N VAL A 183 18.66 -0.22 -15.19
CA VAL A 183 18.10 1.08 -15.51
C VAL A 183 18.36 2.08 -14.38
N SER A 184 18.51 3.34 -14.74
CA SER A 184 18.58 4.42 -13.76
C SER A 184 17.18 4.90 -13.39
N TRP A 185 17.09 5.66 -12.30
CA TRP A 185 15.85 6.35 -11.94
C TRP A 185 15.32 7.23 -13.08
N HIS A 186 16.23 7.90 -13.80
CA HIS A 186 15.88 8.75 -14.94
C HIS A 186 15.32 7.96 -16.12
N ASP A 187 15.88 6.79 -16.42
CA ASP A 187 15.40 5.91 -17.48
C ASP A 187 13.96 5.44 -17.16
N ALA A 188 13.69 5.08 -15.90
CA ALA A 188 12.37 4.64 -15.46
C ALA A 188 11.30 5.76 -15.51
N VAL A 189 11.66 6.98 -15.13
CA VAL A 189 10.77 8.16 -15.26
C VAL A 189 10.52 8.50 -16.73
N ALA A 190 11.56 8.45 -17.58
CA ALA A 190 11.43 8.70 -19.02
C ALA A 190 10.55 7.64 -19.70
N PHE A 191 10.63 6.39 -19.27
CA PHE A 191 9.73 5.32 -19.71
C PHE A 191 8.28 5.63 -19.35
N ALA A 192 8.00 6.01 -18.09
CA ALA A 192 6.65 6.34 -17.63
C ALA A 192 6.04 7.54 -18.39
N ASP A 193 6.83 8.59 -18.62
CA ASP A 193 6.45 9.75 -19.44
C ASP A 193 6.14 9.34 -20.90
N SER A 194 7.05 8.60 -21.52
CA SER A 194 6.90 8.17 -22.92
C SER A 194 5.67 7.29 -23.10
N TYR A 195 5.42 6.38 -22.16
CA TYR A 195 4.27 5.50 -22.21
C TYR A 195 2.95 6.27 -21.99
N THR A 196 2.94 7.23 -21.05
CA THR A 196 1.81 8.14 -20.86
C THR A 196 1.50 8.91 -22.14
N ARG A 197 2.50 9.54 -22.77
CA ARG A 197 2.32 10.31 -24.01
C ARG A 197 1.80 9.43 -25.15
N TRP A 198 2.31 8.21 -25.26
CA TRP A 198 1.83 7.26 -26.27
C TRP A 198 0.35 6.92 -26.04
N LEU A 199 -0.05 6.57 -24.81
CA LEU A 199 -1.45 6.25 -24.46
C LEU A 199 -2.40 7.43 -24.70
N LEU A 200 -2.01 8.65 -24.33
CA LEU A 200 -2.81 9.85 -24.59
C LEU A 200 -2.95 10.14 -26.08
N GLY A 201 -1.95 9.75 -26.89
CA GLY A 201 -2.01 9.81 -28.35
C GLY A 201 -2.92 8.73 -28.97
N GLN A 202 -3.30 7.70 -28.22
CA GLN A 202 -4.24 6.66 -28.66
C GLN A 202 -5.66 6.99 -28.19
N ASP A 203 -6.59 7.19 -29.11
CA ASP A 203 -8.02 7.39 -28.82
C ASP A 203 -8.29 8.39 -27.67
N GLY A 204 -7.49 9.47 -27.61
CA GLY A 204 -7.59 10.51 -26.58
C GLY A 204 -7.30 10.04 -25.14
N GLY A 205 -6.63 8.90 -24.95
CA GLY A 205 -6.37 8.31 -23.64
C GLY A 205 -7.52 7.45 -23.09
N ALA A 206 -8.45 6.98 -23.93
CA ALA A 206 -9.59 6.17 -23.50
C ALA A 206 -9.21 4.86 -22.76
N ALA A 207 -8.00 4.35 -22.99
CA ALA A 207 -7.47 3.19 -22.27
C ALA A 207 -7.02 3.52 -20.83
N LEU A 208 -6.79 4.78 -20.49
CA LEU A 208 -6.39 5.18 -19.15
C LEU A 208 -7.63 5.36 -18.26
N PRO A 209 -7.63 4.86 -17.01
CA PRO A 209 -8.65 5.23 -16.05
C PRO A 209 -8.62 6.74 -15.86
N ALA A 210 -9.79 7.33 -15.71
CA ALA A 210 -9.95 8.77 -15.56
C ALA A 210 -10.41 9.12 -14.16
N ASN A 211 -9.83 10.17 -13.59
CA ASN A 211 -10.50 10.87 -12.50
C ASN A 211 -11.45 11.87 -13.15
N GLN A 212 -12.74 11.53 -13.14
CA GLN A 212 -13.79 12.25 -13.87
C GLN A 212 -13.44 12.34 -15.36
N ALA A 213 -13.22 13.55 -15.89
CA ALA A 213 -12.97 13.78 -17.31
C ALA A 213 -11.48 13.89 -17.66
N ARG A 214 -10.56 13.63 -16.73
CA ARG A 214 -9.12 13.69 -16.97
C ARG A 214 -8.52 12.30 -16.94
N PRO A 215 -7.95 11.82 -18.08
CA PRO A 215 -7.26 10.55 -18.10
C PRO A 215 -6.08 10.59 -17.12
N GLY A 216 -5.76 9.44 -16.57
CA GLY A 216 -4.60 9.25 -15.71
C GLY A 216 -3.27 9.39 -16.46
N PHE A 217 -2.20 9.16 -15.74
CA PHE A 217 -0.84 9.12 -16.25
C PHE A 217 0.00 8.12 -15.43
N LEU A 218 1.06 7.61 -16.03
CA LEU A 218 1.94 6.66 -15.37
C LEU A 218 3.08 7.37 -14.65
N ARG A 219 3.50 6.79 -13.52
CA ARG A 219 4.68 7.20 -12.76
C ARG A 219 5.24 6.03 -11.95
N LEU A 220 6.41 6.25 -11.34
CA LEU A 220 6.90 5.35 -10.30
C LEU A 220 5.99 5.40 -9.07
N PRO A 221 5.81 4.28 -8.34
CA PRO A 221 5.13 4.28 -7.05
C PRO A 221 5.91 5.13 -6.05
N THR A 222 5.20 5.74 -5.10
CA THR A 222 5.87 6.21 -3.89
C THR A 222 6.31 5.01 -3.04
N GLU A 223 7.23 5.23 -2.11
CA GLU A 223 7.64 4.20 -1.16
C GLU A 223 6.45 3.64 -0.37
N ALA A 224 5.55 4.53 0.06
CA ALA A 224 4.34 4.17 0.81
C ALA A 224 3.38 3.34 -0.03
N GLU A 225 3.12 3.75 -1.27
CA GLU A 225 2.26 3.03 -2.21
C GLU A 225 2.80 1.64 -2.53
N TRP A 226 4.11 1.54 -2.77
CA TRP A 226 4.78 0.28 -3.04
C TRP A 226 4.63 -0.67 -1.85
N GLU A 227 4.92 -0.22 -0.64
CA GLU A 227 4.86 -1.07 0.55
C GLU A 227 3.43 -1.49 0.88
N PHE A 228 2.47 -0.56 0.76
CA PHE A 228 1.06 -0.84 0.97
C PHE A 228 0.55 -1.90 0.00
N ALA A 229 0.91 -1.78 -1.29
CA ALA A 229 0.60 -2.78 -2.30
C ALA A 229 1.30 -4.12 -1.99
N ALA A 230 2.57 -4.11 -1.58
CA ALA A 230 3.35 -5.32 -1.27
C ALA A 230 2.73 -6.13 -0.12
N ARG A 231 2.23 -5.43 0.91
CA ARG A 231 1.51 -6.01 2.06
C ARG A 231 0.09 -6.49 1.73
N GLY A 232 -0.38 -6.31 0.49
CA GLY A 232 -1.69 -6.77 0.04
C GLY A 232 -2.83 -5.78 0.26
N GLY A 233 -2.53 -4.52 0.62
CA GLY A 233 -3.51 -3.49 0.89
C GLY A 233 -4.52 -3.92 1.96
N ARG A 234 -5.82 -3.68 1.73
CA ARG A 234 -6.87 -4.03 2.69
C ARG A 234 -7.31 -5.49 2.65
N GLU A 235 -6.93 -6.26 1.63
CA GLU A 235 -7.29 -7.69 1.50
C GLU A 235 -6.66 -8.57 2.58
N THR A 236 -5.65 -8.06 3.28
CA THR A 236 -4.97 -8.70 4.41
C THR A 236 -5.45 -8.17 5.78
N GLY A 237 -6.46 -7.28 5.81
CA GLY A 237 -7.03 -6.73 7.05
C GLY A 237 -6.34 -5.47 7.60
N GLY A 238 -5.44 -4.84 6.82
CA GLY A 238 -4.66 -3.66 7.20
C GLY A 238 -3.17 -3.83 6.82
N PRO A 239 -2.25 -2.98 7.28
CA PRO A 239 -0.82 -3.17 7.05
C PRO A 239 -0.34 -4.41 7.81
N THR A 240 -0.48 -5.60 7.22
CA THR A 240 0.10 -6.82 7.74
C THR A 240 1.60 -6.70 7.76
N ARG A 241 2.24 -7.16 8.84
CA ARG A 241 3.72 -7.12 8.98
C ARG A 241 4.46 -7.94 7.93
N VAL A 242 3.77 -8.91 7.32
CA VAL A 242 4.35 -9.93 6.44
C VAL A 242 3.68 -9.93 5.07
N TYR A 243 4.41 -10.45 4.08
CA TYR A 243 3.87 -10.75 2.76
C TYR A 243 2.91 -11.94 2.86
N GLU A 244 1.68 -11.75 2.39
CA GLU A 244 0.67 -12.81 2.37
C GLU A 244 0.36 -13.25 0.94
N PRO A 245 0.60 -14.53 0.60
CA PRO A 245 0.27 -15.03 -0.72
C PRO A 245 -1.23 -15.01 -1.01
N ALA A 246 -1.58 -14.93 -2.29
CA ALA A 246 -2.95 -15.10 -2.76
C ALA A 246 -3.55 -16.48 -2.38
N PRO A 247 -4.88 -16.56 -2.20
CA PRO A 247 -5.57 -17.83 -2.07
C PRO A 247 -5.20 -18.81 -3.19
N GLY A 248 -4.90 -20.06 -2.82
CA GLY A 248 -4.46 -21.10 -3.76
C GLY A 248 -2.94 -21.23 -3.91
N TYR A 249 -2.14 -20.34 -3.32
CA TYR A 249 -0.67 -20.44 -3.28
C TYR A 249 -0.11 -20.88 -1.92
N GLY A 250 -0.97 -21.03 -0.91
CA GLY A 250 -0.63 -21.54 0.43
C GLY A 250 -1.63 -21.05 1.49
N PRO A 251 -1.68 -21.66 2.68
CA PRO A 251 -2.48 -21.12 3.79
C PRO A 251 -1.93 -19.76 4.27
N PRO A 252 -2.79 -18.85 4.76
CA PRO A 252 -2.34 -17.59 5.35
C PRO A 252 -1.29 -17.80 6.46
N GLY A 253 -0.24 -16.97 6.47
CA GLY A 253 0.82 -17.02 7.48
C GLY A 253 1.79 -18.21 7.39
N SER A 254 1.73 -19.02 6.32
CA SER A 254 2.56 -20.22 6.17
C SER A 254 3.63 -20.14 5.08
N ALA A 255 3.67 -19.05 4.33
CA ALA A 255 4.55 -18.90 3.18
C ALA A 255 6.00 -18.81 3.62
N ARG A 256 6.87 -19.68 3.09
CA ARG A 256 8.31 -19.52 3.26
C ARG A 256 8.79 -18.46 2.28
N LEU A 257 9.90 -17.80 2.59
CA LEU A 257 10.48 -16.78 1.69
C LEU A 257 10.74 -17.33 0.28
N ALA A 258 11.25 -18.56 0.17
CA ALA A 258 11.48 -19.25 -1.10
C ALA A 258 10.22 -19.51 -1.92
N ASP A 259 9.02 -19.46 -1.34
CA ASP A 259 7.77 -19.65 -2.07
C ASP A 259 7.31 -18.33 -2.73
N VAL A 260 7.75 -17.17 -2.24
CA VAL A 260 7.26 -15.84 -2.61
C VAL A 260 8.32 -14.91 -3.22
N ALA A 261 9.61 -15.24 -3.07
CA ALA A 261 10.71 -14.38 -3.50
C ALA A 261 11.82 -15.16 -4.20
N TRP A 262 12.50 -14.48 -5.12
CA TRP A 262 13.81 -14.88 -5.63
C TRP A 262 14.90 -14.13 -4.88
N TYR A 263 15.83 -14.84 -4.27
CA TYR A 263 16.95 -14.29 -3.50
C TYR A 263 18.15 -15.23 -3.61
N ARG A 264 19.29 -14.84 -3.06
CA ARG A 264 20.51 -15.64 -3.11
C ARG A 264 20.33 -16.91 -2.28
N GLU A 265 20.07 -18.01 -2.95
CA GLU A 265 19.86 -19.34 -2.36
C GLU A 265 20.85 -20.34 -2.96
N VAL A 266 21.37 -21.24 -2.12
CA VAL A 266 22.37 -22.24 -2.54
C VAL A 266 21.75 -23.17 -3.59
N GLY A 267 22.39 -23.28 -4.75
CA GLY A 267 21.94 -24.13 -5.85
C GLY A 267 20.82 -23.54 -6.71
N VAL A 268 20.44 -22.28 -6.47
CA VAL A 268 19.46 -21.54 -7.28
C VAL A 268 20.17 -20.33 -7.89
N THR A 269 20.45 -20.37 -9.20
CA THR A 269 21.12 -19.29 -9.92
C THR A 269 20.21 -18.72 -11.01
N PRO A 270 20.28 -17.41 -11.28
CA PRO A 270 19.64 -16.82 -12.45
C PRO A 270 20.10 -17.50 -13.76
N PRO A 271 19.38 -17.29 -14.88
CA PRO A 271 19.87 -17.67 -16.20
C PRO A 271 21.28 -17.11 -16.47
N GLU A 272 22.02 -17.75 -17.36
CA GLU A 272 23.42 -17.37 -17.65
C GLU A 272 23.52 -15.89 -18.06
N GLY A 273 24.43 -15.16 -17.42
CA GLY A 273 24.63 -13.72 -17.67
C GLY A 273 23.60 -12.80 -16.98
N GLU A 274 22.63 -13.36 -16.25
CA GLU A 274 21.54 -12.60 -15.64
C GLU A 274 21.72 -12.39 -14.12
N ALA A 275 21.13 -11.29 -13.62
CA ALA A 275 21.04 -10.98 -12.19
C ALA A 275 19.60 -11.12 -11.65
N VAL A 276 18.69 -11.65 -12.46
CA VAL A 276 17.25 -11.73 -12.19
C VAL A 276 16.65 -12.99 -12.81
N PHE A 277 15.48 -13.40 -12.32
CA PHE A 277 14.73 -14.57 -12.78
C PHE A 277 13.50 -14.15 -13.58
N PRO A 278 12.89 -15.09 -14.32
CA PRO A 278 11.63 -14.81 -14.99
C PRO A 278 10.51 -14.40 -14.02
N ILE A 279 9.75 -13.39 -14.42
CA ILE A 279 8.63 -12.84 -13.65
C ILE A 279 7.47 -13.84 -13.53
N GLY A 280 6.65 -13.68 -12.50
CA GLY A 280 5.42 -14.46 -12.32
C GLY A 280 5.65 -15.93 -11.97
N ARG A 281 6.83 -16.27 -11.42
CA ARG A 281 7.21 -17.65 -11.07
C ARG A 281 6.98 -18.01 -9.61
N LYS A 282 7.09 -17.02 -8.72
CA LYS A 282 6.82 -17.16 -7.28
C LYS A 282 5.35 -16.85 -6.98
N ALA A 283 4.91 -17.17 -5.77
CA ALA A 283 3.55 -16.90 -5.35
C ALA A 283 3.30 -15.37 -5.26
N PRO A 284 2.23 -14.85 -5.89
CA PRO A 284 1.86 -13.45 -5.78
C PRO A 284 1.22 -13.14 -4.43
N ASN A 285 1.12 -11.86 -4.08
CA ASN A 285 0.43 -11.45 -2.86
C ASN A 285 -1.09 -11.50 -3.03
N ARG A 286 -1.87 -11.18 -1.99
CA ARG A 286 -3.34 -11.20 -2.03
C ARG A 286 -3.99 -10.36 -3.13
N LEU A 287 -3.28 -9.37 -3.67
CA LEU A 287 -3.76 -8.53 -4.77
C LEU A 287 -3.40 -9.12 -6.15
N MET A 288 -2.83 -10.33 -6.19
CA MET A 288 -2.28 -10.98 -7.38
C MET A 288 -1.13 -10.18 -8.03
N ILE A 289 -0.36 -9.46 -7.21
CA ILE A 289 0.84 -8.76 -7.63
C ILE A 289 2.05 -9.66 -7.36
N PHE A 290 2.84 -9.90 -8.40
CA PHE A 290 3.99 -10.79 -8.36
C PHE A 290 5.28 -10.04 -8.09
N ASP A 291 6.27 -10.79 -7.61
CA ASP A 291 7.67 -10.38 -7.52
C ASP A 291 7.88 -9.06 -6.75
N MET A 292 7.00 -8.74 -5.80
CA MET A 292 7.21 -7.60 -4.89
C MET A 292 8.37 -7.85 -3.93
N LEU A 293 8.85 -9.09 -3.80
CA LEU A 293 9.97 -9.46 -2.94
C LEU A 293 11.03 -10.18 -3.75
N GLY A 294 12.27 -9.70 -3.66
CA GLY A 294 13.38 -10.26 -4.41
C GLY A 294 13.26 -10.02 -5.91
N ASN A 295 13.85 -10.90 -6.71
CA ASN A 295 13.95 -10.77 -8.16
C ASN A 295 14.67 -9.48 -8.60
N ALA A 296 13.94 -8.46 -9.07
CA ALA A 296 14.48 -7.13 -9.27
C ALA A 296 14.14 -6.23 -8.07
N GLU A 297 15.12 -5.45 -7.61
CA GLU A 297 14.81 -4.32 -6.76
C GLU A 297 14.06 -3.25 -7.55
N GLU A 298 13.21 -2.49 -6.86
CA GLU A 298 12.34 -1.56 -7.55
C GLU A 298 12.54 -0.11 -7.13
N LEU A 299 12.83 0.72 -8.13
CA LEU A 299 12.92 2.17 -8.00
C LEU A 299 11.56 2.77 -7.62
N THR A 300 11.57 3.70 -6.67
CA THR A 300 10.39 4.48 -6.26
C THR A 300 10.58 5.96 -6.58
N ALA A 301 9.50 6.75 -6.44
CA ALA A 301 9.54 8.19 -6.64
C ALA A 301 10.25 8.96 -5.50
N ASP A 302 10.43 8.33 -4.33
CA ASP A 302 10.90 8.98 -3.12
C ASP A 302 12.43 9.06 -3.05
N LEU A 303 12.91 10.21 -2.56
CA LEU A 303 14.28 10.30 -2.06
C LEU A 303 14.37 9.61 -0.69
N PHE A 304 15.50 8.96 -0.44
CA PHE A 304 15.76 8.26 0.79
C PHE A 304 15.81 9.21 1.98
N GLN A 305 15.08 8.84 3.02
CA GLN A 305 15.04 9.53 4.29
C GLN A 305 15.24 8.50 5.41
N PRO A 306 16.26 8.67 6.28
CA PRO A 306 16.43 7.82 7.45
C PRO A 306 15.22 7.90 8.38
N VAL A 307 14.91 6.80 9.05
CA VAL A 307 13.82 6.72 10.03
C VAL A 307 14.34 7.04 11.42
N ARG A 308 13.59 7.85 12.16
CA ARG A 308 13.87 8.16 13.57
C ARG A 308 13.17 7.16 14.50
N PRO A 309 13.59 7.04 15.76
CA PRO A 309 12.92 6.16 16.73
C PRO A 309 11.44 6.46 16.99
N ASP A 310 10.97 7.68 16.68
CA ASP A 310 9.55 8.09 16.77
C ASP A 310 8.74 7.74 15.50
N GLY A 311 9.33 7.01 14.55
CA GLY A 311 8.69 6.59 13.31
C GLY A 311 8.53 7.70 12.27
N ILE A 312 9.15 8.85 12.51
CA ILE A 312 9.16 9.97 11.56
C ILE A 312 10.40 9.87 10.67
N LYS A 313 10.20 10.00 9.36
CA LYS A 313 11.32 10.15 8.40
C LYS A 313 12.06 11.46 8.67
N ALA A 314 13.36 11.38 8.88
CA ALA A 314 14.23 12.54 9.06
C ALA A 314 14.16 13.48 7.85
N GLY A 315 14.30 14.79 8.07
CA GLY A 315 14.23 15.80 7.01
C GLY A 315 15.41 15.77 6.02
N ARG A 316 16.46 14.98 6.28
CA ARG A 316 17.59 14.80 5.37
C ARG A 316 17.19 13.88 4.23
N ARG A 317 17.43 14.33 2.99
CA ARG A 317 17.15 13.59 1.76
C ARG A 317 18.47 13.13 1.15
N GLY A 318 18.51 11.86 0.77
CA GLY A 318 19.66 11.21 0.17
C GLY A 318 19.41 10.85 -1.30
N GLY A 319 19.89 9.68 -1.70
CA GLY A 319 19.62 9.05 -3.01
C GLY A 319 18.16 8.64 -3.19
N VAL A 320 17.87 7.75 -4.12
CA VAL A 320 16.51 7.21 -4.33
C VAL A 320 16.27 5.99 -3.48
N VAL A 321 15.02 5.80 -3.05
CA VAL A 321 14.63 4.57 -2.36
C VAL A 321 14.40 3.46 -3.37
N VAL A 322 15.07 2.32 -3.15
CA VAL A 322 14.81 1.05 -3.82
C VAL A 322 14.24 0.02 -2.84
N ARG A 323 13.34 -0.83 -3.33
CA ARG A 323 12.45 -1.67 -2.50
C ARG A 323 12.47 -3.14 -2.91
N GLY A 324 12.02 -4.01 -2.00
CA GLY A 324 11.79 -5.44 -2.21
C GLY A 324 13.00 -6.35 -2.05
N GLY A 325 14.21 -5.82 -2.28
CA GLY A 325 15.43 -6.63 -2.39
C GLY A 325 15.54 -7.29 -3.77
N SER A 326 16.70 -7.85 -4.12
CA SER A 326 16.90 -8.54 -5.40
C SER A 326 17.20 -10.02 -5.25
N SER A 327 17.21 -10.72 -6.38
CA SER A 327 17.69 -12.09 -6.49
C SER A 327 19.14 -12.28 -6.03
N MET A 328 19.89 -11.18 -5.97
CA MET A 328 21.26 -11.15 -5.51
C MET A 328 21.38 -10.92 -4.00
N ASP A 329 20.32 -10.59 -3.26
CA ASP A 329 20.37 -10.30 -1.83
C ASP A 329 20.19 -11.58 -0.99
N GLU A 330 20.70 -11.59 0.25
CA GLU A 330 20.46 -12.69 1.19
C GLU A 330 19.06 -12.63 1.80
N ALA A 331 18.57 -13.76 2.34
CA ALA A 331 17.22 -13.87 2.91
C ALA A 331 16.87 -12.76 3.92
N ALA A 332 17.84 -12.37 4.78
CA ALA A 332 17.66 -11.33 5.79
C ALA A 332 17.47 -9.92 5.21
N GLN A 333 17.78 -9.70 3.93
CA GLN A 333 17.65 -8.42 3.25
C GLN A 333 16.37 -8.34 2.41
N ILE A 334 15.61 -9.43 2.29
CA ILE A 334 14.36 -9.49 1.54
C ILE A 334 13.19 -9.25 2.49
N GLY A 335 12.32 -8.30 2.15
CA GLY A 335 11.11 -8.08 2.94
C GLY A 335 10.31 -6.87 2.48
N VAL A 336 9.03 -6.88 2.82
CA VAL A 336 8.11 -5.78 2.49
C VAL A 336 8.55 -4.46 3.13
N GLY A 337 9.23 -4.52 4.29
CA GLY A 337 9.81 -3.36 4.96
C GLY A 337 11.23 -3.00 4.52
N SER A 338 11.89 -3.82 3.69
CA SER A 338 13.32 -3.68 3.37
C SER A 338 13.61 -2.50 2.44
N ARG A 339 14.36 -1.52 2.94
CA ARG A 339 14.73 -0.28 2.24
C ARG A 339 16.22 -0.29 1.94
N ARG A 340 16.59 0.18 0.75
CA ARG A 340 17.96 0.56 0.44
C ARG A 340 17.98 1.93 -0.23
N GLU A 341 19.06 2.65 0.03
CA GLU A 341 19.39 3.89 -0.64
C GLU A 341 20.27 3.56 -1.84
N MET A 342 19.87 4.03 -3.02
CA MET A 342 20.69 3.97 -4.23
C MET A 342 21.05 5.40 -4.64
N GLU A 343 22.31 5.62 -4.98
CA GLU A 343 22.76 6.92 -5.50
C GLU A 343 22.06 7.24 -6.82
N LEU A 344 21.80 8.52 -7.10
CA LEU A 344 21.23 8.94 -8.39
C LEU A 344 22.28 8.98 -9.50
N TYR A 345 23.52 9.28 -9.13
CA TYR A 345 24.63 9.52 -10.06
C TYR A 345 25.91 8.87 -9.54
N LEU A 346 26.64 8.27 -10.46
CA LEU A 346 28.03 7.89 -10.35
C LEU A 346 28.88 8.87 -11.20
N PRO A 347 30.23 8.87 -11.07
CA PRO A 347 31.07 9.77 -11.86
C PRO A 347 30.91 9.67 -13.38
N ASP A 348 30.44 8.52 -13.88
CA ASP A 348 30.22 8.23 -15.30
C ASP A 348 28.77 8.42 -15.77
N GLY A 349 27.86 8.87 -14.90
CA GLY A 349 26.49 9.26 -15.25
C GLY A 349 25.43 8.75 -14.28
N PRO A 350 24.16 8.64 -14.72
CA PRO A 350 23.08 8.09 -13.90
C PRO A 350 23.42 6.69 -13.38
N ALA A 351 23.26 6.48 -12.08
CA ALA A 351 23.58 5.20 -11.45
C ALA A 351 22.63 4.09 -11.93
N ARG A 352 23.18 2.89 -12.12
CA ARG A 352 22.46 1.69 -12.59
C ARG A 352 22.91 0.49 -11.79
N GLY A 353 21.97 -0.34 -11.37
CA GLY A 353 22.24 -1.62 -10.70
C GLY A 353 21.82 -2.80 -11.59
N PRO A 354 22.60 -3.89 -11.68
CA PRO A 354 22.31 -5.01 -12.58
C PRO A 354 21.00 -5.73 -12.24
N SER A 355 20.55 -5.64 -10.98
CA SER A 355 19.28 -6.18 -10.48
C SER A 355 18.26 -5.09 -10.14
N VAL A 356 18.53 -3.82 -10.49
CA VAL A 356 17.60 -2.71 -10.23
C VAL A 356 16.72 -2.48 -11.45
N GLY A 357 15.42 -2.66 -11.26
CA GLY A 357 14.35 -2.38 -12.21
C GLY A 357 13.30 -1.45 -11.59
N PHE A 358 12.07 -1.56 -12.06
CA PHE A 358 10.96 -0.74 -11.59
C PHE A 358 9.60 -1.34 -11.98
N ARG A 359 8.55 -0.88 -11.30
CA ARG A 359 7.16 -1.04 -11.75
C ARG A 359 6.48 0.32 -11.81
N LEU A 360 5.32 0.37 -12.45
CA LEU A 360 4.55 1.61 -12.61
C LEU A 360 3.27 1.59 -11.79
N VAL A 361 2.81 2.79 -11.46
CA VAL A 361 1.45 3.05 -11.00
C VAL A 361 0.75 4.03 -11.92
N ILE A 362 -0.58 4.05 -11.87
CA ILE A 362 -1.40 5.04 -12.57
C ILE A 362 -1.94 6.04 -11.54
N ALA A 363 -1.66 7.32 -11.78
CA ALA A 363 -2.20 8.44 -11.03
C ALA A 363 -3.12 9.28 -11.91
N ALA A 364 -3.85 10.21 -11.32
CA ALA A 364 -4.63 11.19 -12.04
C ALA A 364 -4.52 12.57 -11.36
N PRO A 365 -4.74 13.66 -12.10
CA PRO A 365 -4.86 14.97 -11.48
C PRO A 365 -5.98 14.97 -10.43
N TYR A 366 -5.70 15.60 -9.29
CA TYR A 366 -6.60 15.59 -8.14
C TYR A 366 -7.75 16.61 -8.29
N PHE A 367 -7.43 17.85 -8.66
CA PHE A 367 -8.43 18.89 -8.94
C PHE A 367 -8.79 18.89 -10.42
N VAL A 368 -9.97 18.41 -10.77
CA VAL A 368 -10.42 18.26 -12.16
C VAL A 368 -11.83 18.85 -12.34
N ASN A 369 -12.05 19.54 -13.47
CA ASN A 369 -13.36 20.07 -13.87
C ASN A 369 -14.15 19.01 -14.67
N MET A 370 -15.48 19.09 -14.63
CA MET A 370 -16.35 18.28 -15.49
C MET A 370 -16.15 18.65 -16.97
N ARG A 371 -16.32 17.68 -17.88
CA ARG A 371 -16.42 17.93 -19.34
C ARG A 371 -17.77 17.45 -19.84
N ASP A 372 -18.29 18.09 -20.89
CA ASP A 372 -19.44 17.56 -21.61
C ASP A 372 -19.05 16.34 -22.48
N SER A 373 -20.04 15.72 -23.12
CA SER A 373 -19.84 14.57 -24.02
C SER A 373 -18.97 14.89 -25.25
N ASN A 374 -18.67 16.16 -25.51
CA ASN A 374 -17.82 16.63 -26.62
C ASN A 374 -16.42 17.03 -26.12
N GLY A 375 -16.10 16.79 -24.85
CA GLY A 375 -14.80 17.08 -24.28
C GLY A 375 -14.57 18.56 -23.97
N LYS A 376 -15.58 19.44 -24.02
CA LYS A 376 -15.43 20.86 -23.62
C LYS A 376 -15.46 20.98 -22.09
N GLU A 377 -14.55 21.79 -21.54
CA GLU A 377 -14.49 22.06 -20.11
C GLU A 377 -15.75 22.81 -19.64
N LEU A 378 -16.48 22.19 -18.70
CA LEU A 378 -17.67 22.75 -18.04
C LEU A 378 -17.30 23.35 -16.67
N GLN A 379 -18.21 24.16 -16.13
CA GLN A 379 -18.05 24.85 -14.86
C GLN A 379 -17.95 23.88 -13.67
N GLY A 380 -16.74 23.74 -13.10
CA GLY A 380 -16.43 23.13 -11.80
C GLY A 380 -16.88 21.68 -11.58
N ASN A 381 -16.39 21.04 -10.50
CA ASN A 381 -17.09 19.93 -9.86
C ASN A 381 -17.62 20.43 -8.52
N PRO A 382 -18.86 20.96 -8.45
CA PRO A 382 -19.39 21.53 -7.22
C PRO A 382 -19.46 20.51 -6.09
N ALA A 383 -19.77 19.25 -6.37
CA ALA A 383 -19.84 18.19 -5.36
C ALA A 383 -18.46 17.96 -4.71
N PHE A 384 -17.41 17.82 -5.52
CA PHE A 384 -16.04 17.66 -5.03
C PHE A 384 -15.53 18.91 -4.32
N SER A 385 -15.76 20.11 -4.88
CA SER A 385 -15.38 21.38 -4.24
C SER A 385 -16.05 21.57 -2.88
N THR A 386 -17.34 21.23 -2.77
CA THR A 386 -18.07 21.23 -1.50
C THR A 386 -17.50 20.18 -0.54
N ALA A 387 -17.22 18.96 -1.00
CA ALA A 387 -16.66 17.91 -0.18
C ALA A 387 -15.26 18.26 0.37
N VAL A 388 -14.37 18.82 -0.47
CA VAL A 388 -13.05 19.32 -0.06
C VAL A 388 -13.21 20.44 0.98
N THR A 389 -14.12 21.40 0.75
CA THR A 389 -14.36 22.49 1.71
C THR A 389 -14.86 21.96 3.05
N GLN A 390 -15.78 20.98 3.02
CA GLN A 390 -16.29 20.34 4.23
C GLN A 390 -15.18 19.57 4.96
N ALA A 391 -14.39 18.75 4.25
CA ALA A 391 -13.27 18.02 4.81
C ALA A 391 -12.23 18.95 5.44
N TRP A 392 -11.84 20.01 4.72
CA TRP A 392 -10.93 21.04 5.23
C TRP A 392 -11.46 21.68 6.51
N ASN A 393 -12.72 22.11 6.53
CA ASN A 393 -13.33 22.72 7.71
C ASN A 393 -13.41 21.75 8.89
N ARG A 394 -13.64 20.45 8.65
CA ARG A 394 -13.57 19.43 9.70
C ARG A 394 -12.17 19.33 10.29
N LEU A 395 -11.14 19.26 9.44
CA LEU A 395 -9.74 19.19 9.87
C LEU A 395 -9.32 20.44 10.67
N VAL A 396 -9.68 21.64 10.19
CA VAL A 396 -9.40 22.92 10.86
C VAL A 396 -10.09 23.02 12.22
N ARG A 397 -11.37 22.60 12.30
CA ARG A 397 -12.10 22.55 13.57
C ARG A 397 -11.66 21.39 14.46
N ALA A 398 -10.81 20.51 13.93
CA ALA A 398 -10.41 19.27 14.56
C ALA A 398 -11.64 18.48 15.04
N GLU A 399 -12.70 18.46 14.22
CA GLU A 399 -13.95 17.78 14.57
C GLU A 399 -13.66 16.32 14.91
N GLY A 400 -14.15 15.86 16.07
CA GLY A 400 -13.89 14.50 16.56
C GLY A 400 -12.62 14.33 17.41
N THR A 401 -11.94 15.42 17.79
CA THR A 401 -10.73 15.40 18.65
C THR A 401 -10.95 16.04 20.02
N ALA A 402 -10.07 15.74 20.98
CA ALA A 402 -9.99 16.42 22.27
C ALA A 402 -9.67 17.91 22.09
N GLY A 403 -10.54 18.80 22.55
CA GLY A 403 -10.37 20.25 22.43
C GLY A 403 -11.04 20.89 21.22
N SER A 404 -11.74 20.12 20.37
CA SER A 404 -12.61 20.64 19.29
C SER A 404 -13.57 21.73 19.77
N GLY A 405 -14.17 21.57 20.96
CA GLY A 405 -15.05 22.56 21.58
C GLY A 405 -14.34 23.85 22.00
N GLN A 406 -13.15 23.76 22.59
CA GLN A 406 -12.33 24.92 23.00
C GLN A 406 -11.80 25.68 21.79
N ARG A 407 -11.42 24.95 20.73
CA ARG A 407 -10.99 25.52 19.44
C ARG A 407 -12.14 26.22 18.70
N SER A 408 -13.31 25.60 18.64
CA SER A 408 -14.52 26.20 18.07
C SER A 408 -14.91 27.49 18.83
N ALA A 409 -14.77 27.48 20.15
CA ALA A 409 -14.99 28.65 20.99
C ALA A 409 -13.96 29.77 20.72
N ALA A 410 -12.67 29.44 20.61
CA ALA A 410 -11.60 30.39 20.27
C ALA A 410 -11.80 31.00 18.87
N GLN A 411 -12.18 30.20 17.87
CA GLN A 411 -12.53 30.68 16.53
C GLN A 411 -13.74 31.62 16.55
N SER A 412 -14.76 31.31 17.35
CA SER A 412 -15.93 32.16 17.51
C SER A 412 -15.61 33.48 18.20
N GLN A 413 -14.71 33.46 19.19
CA GLN A 413 -14.19 34.67 19.85
C GLN A 413 -13.37 35.54 18.88
N LEU A 414 -12.54 34.93 18.02
CA LEU A 414 -11.78 35.63 16.98
C LEU A 414 -12.70 36.28 15.93
N VAL A 415 -13.76 35.59 15.51
CA VAL A 415 -14.76 36.15 14.58
C VAL A 415 -15.50 37.33 15.21
N ALA A 416 -15.90 37.21 16.48
CA ALA A 416 -16.55 38.29 17.22
C ALA A 416 -15.62 39.50 17.38
N LEU A 417 -14.35 39.27 17.72
CA LEU A 417 -13.33 40.32 17.85
C LEU A 417 -13.06 41.00 16.49
N SER A 418 -12.98 40.23 15.40
CA SER A 418 -12.85 40.78 14.04
C SER A 418 -14.02 41.69 13.65
N ALA A 419 -15.25 41.32 14.03
CA ALA A 419 -16.44 42.11 13.75
C ALA A 419 -16.47 43.41 14.57
N GLN A 420 -15.98 43.38 15.82
CA GLN A 420 -15.87 44.55 16.69
C GLN A 420 -14.79 45.55 16.25
N LEU A 421 -13.71 45.08 15.62
CA LEU A 421 -12.56 45.90 15.24
C LEU A 421 -12.77 46.74 13.96
N GLY A 422 -13.94 46.66 13.31
CA GLY A 422 -14.41 47.66 12.36
C GLY A 422 -13.41 48.08 11.26
N GLY A 423 -13.12 47.18 10.31
CA GLY A 423 -12.67 47.55 8.95
C GLY A 423 -11.26 48.13 8.77
N ASN A 424 -10.44 48.31 9.81
CA ASN A 424 -9.04 48.70 9.60
C ASN A 424 -8.24 47.51 9.01
N SER A 425 -7.73 47.68 7.78
CA SER A 425 -7.11 46.60 6.99
C SER A 425 -5.88 45.98 7.66
N ALA A 426 -5.14 46.76 8.45
CA ALA A 426 -4.01 46.27 9.25
C ALA A 426 -4.46 45.30 10.35
N THR A 427 -5.54 45.64 11.06
CA THR A 427 -6.10 44.82 12.14
C THR A 427 -6.81 43.58 11.59
N ALA A 428 -7.50 43.70 10.45
CA ALA A 428 -8.09 42.56 9.75
C ALA A 428 -7.02 41.56 9.27
N GLY A 429 -5.88 42.06 8.76
CA GLY A 429 -4.74 41.23 8.38
C GLY A 429 -4.11 40.50 9.57
N MET A 430 -3.97 41.16 10.73
CA MET A 430 -3.46 40.53 11.95
C MET A 430 -4.42 39.45 12.49
N VAL A 431 -5.73 39.70 12.49
CA VAL A 431 -6.73 38.70 12.93
C VAL A 431 -6.77 37.50 11.98
N ALA A 432 -6.64 37.72 10.67
CA ALA A 432 -6.52 36.65 9.68
C ALA A 432 -5.24 35.81 9.88
N ALA A 433 -4.11 36.45 10.19
CA ALA A 433 -2.85 35.77 10.48
C ALA A 433 -2.94 34.93 11.77
N ILE A 434 -3.52 35.48 12.84
CA ILE A 434 -3.75 34.74 14.11
C ILE A 434 -4.70 33.56 13.87
N ARG A 435 -5.75 33.74 13.05
CA ARG A 435 -6.66 32.65 12.67
C ARG A 435 -5.93 31.55 11.90
N SER A 436 -5.13 31.90 10.90
CA SER A 436 -4.33 30.93 10.13
C SER A 436 -3.35 30.16 11.02
N GLN A 437 -2.67 30.84 11.95
CA GLN A 437 -1.76 30.21 12.91
C GLN A 437 -2.49 29.29 13.88
N LEU A 438 -3.69 29.69 14.33
CA LEU A 438 -4.54 28.86 15.19
C LEU A 438 -5.06 27.63 14.43
N ASP A 439 -5.46 27.78 13.17
CA ASP A 439 -5.94 26.70 12.31
C ASP A 439 -4.80 25.68 12.04
N GLU A 440 -3.59 26.15 11.74
CA GLU A 440 -2.40 25.32 11.53
C GLU A 440 -1.96 24.58 12.81
N ALA A 441 -1.89 25.28 13.94
CA ALA A 441 -1.58 24.68 15.24
C ALA A 441 -2.66 23.66 15.68
N SER A 442 -3.93 23.95 15.38
CA SER A 442 -5.06 23.08 15.69
C SER A 442 -5.03 21.78 14.90
N ALA A 443 -4.80 21.86 13.58
CA ALA A 443 -4.68 20.68 12.73
C ALA A 443 -3.49 19.80 13.14
N GLN A 444 -2.34 20.41 13.46
CA GLN A 444 -1.14 19.66 13.88
C GLN A 444 -1.29 19.00 15.26
N VAL A 445 -1.92 19.67 16.24
CA VAL A 445 -2.14 19.12 17.59
C VAL A 445 -3.22 18.04 17.57
N ALA A 446 -4.31 18.26 16.84
CA ALA A 446 -5.42 17.31 16.73
C ALA A 446 -5.02 15.98 16.10
N ILE A 447 -4.29 16.03 14.97
CA ILE A 447 -3.82 14.84 14.28
C ILE A 447 -2.80 14.08 15.14
N ARG A 448 -1.92 14.79 15.87
CA ARG A 448 -0.91 14.15 16.73
C ARG A 448 -1.51 13.57 18.00
N GLU A 449 -2.42 14.27 18.68
CA GLU A 449 -3.00 13.82 19.95
C GLU A 449 -4.03 12.70 19.75
N GLN A 450 -4.90 12.81 18.74
CA GLN A 450 -5.88 11.76 18.45
C GLN A 450 -5.21 10.48 17.94
N ARG A 451 -4.26 10.57 17.00
CA ARG A 451 -3.49 9.40 16.54
C ARG A 451 -2.73 8.77 17.72
N SER A 452 -2.16 9.58 18.62
CA SER A 452 -1.45 9.07 19.80
C SER A 452 -2.34 8.25 20.73
N THR A 453 -3.60 8.65 20.98
CA THR A 453 -4.52 7.93 21.87
C THR A 453 -5.07 6.66 21.22
N GLU A 454 -5.40 6.70 19.92
CA GLU A 454 -5.82 5.52 19.15
C GLU A 454 -4.69 4.49 19.05
N GLU A 455 -3.46 4.93 18.78
CA GLU A 455 -2.28 4.09 18.69
C GLU A 455 -1.90 3.50 20.05
N GLN A 456 -1.94 4.29 21.13
CA GLN A 456 -1.72 3.79 22.49
C GLN A 456 -2.76 2.73 22.86
N LEU A 457 -4.04 2.95 22.51
CA LEU A 457 -5.08 1.97 22.75
C LEU A 457 -4.84 0.70 21.94
N LEU A 458 -4.50 0.80 20.65
CA LEU A 458 -4.20 -0.37 19.81
C LEU A 458 -2.94 -1.11 20.28
N ALA A 459 -1.87 -0.39 20.64
CA ALA A 459 -0.63 -0.95 21.18
C ALA A 459 -0.88 -1.67 22.52
N ALA A 460 -1.74 -1.13 23.38
CA ALA A 460 -2.18 -1.80 24.59
C ALA A 460 -2.91 -3.11 24.27
N LEU A 461 -3.85 -3.11 23.31
CA LEU A 461 -4.56 -4.32 22.90
C LEU A 461 -3.62 -5.38 22.30
N LEU A 462 -2.64 -4.96 21.50
CA LEU A 462 -1.62 -5.85 20.93
C LEU A 462 -0.73 -6.46 22.01
N ALA A 463 -0.24 -5.64 22.94
CA ALA A 463 0.58 -6.10 24.07
C ALA A 463 -0.21 -7.08 24.96
N ALA A 464 -1.48 -6.78 25.25
CA ALA A 464 -2.37 -7.66 25.98
C ALA A 464 -2.62 -8.99 25.24
N GLY A 465 -2.86 -8.94 23.93
CA GLY A 465 -3.06 -10.11 23.09
C GLY A 465 -1.82 -11.00 23.03
N TYR A 466 -0.65 -10.41 22.84
CA TYR A 466 0.64 -11.11 22.80
C TYR A 466 0.99 -11.74 24.15
N ALA A 467 0.81 -11.00 25.25
CA ALA A 467 1.01 -11.51 26.60
C ALA A 467 0.09 -12.70 26.89
N ARG A 468 -1.19 -12.62 26.50
CA ARG A 468 -2.18 -13.71 26.65
C ARG A 468 -1.77 -14.95 25.86
N GLU A 469 -1.34 -14.78 24.61
CA GLU A 469 -0.89 -15.90 23.77
C GLU A 469 0.35 -16.59 24.36
N ARG A 470 1.35 -15.80 24.80
CA ARG A 470 2.54 -16.33 25.45
C ARG A 470 2.22 -17.00 26.78
N ALA A 471 1.30 -16.47 27.58
CA ALA A 471 0.84 -17.13 28.82
C ALA A 471 0.27 -18.52 28.53
N GLY A 472 -0.53 -18.67 27.46
CA GLY A 472 -1.04 -19.96 27.01
C GLY A 472 0.05 -20.92 26.56
N LYS A 473 1.05 -20.44 25.80
CA LYS A 473 2.21 -21.24 25.37
C LYS A 473 3.07 -21.67 26.56
N LEU A 474 3.38 -20.76 27.48
CA LEU A 474 4.11 -21.02 28.73
C LEU A 474 3.42 -22.07 29.58
N LYS A 475 2.09 -21.96 29.73
CA LYS A 475 1.30 -22.97 30.44
C LYS A 475 1.48 -24.34 29.78
N THR A 476 1.32 -24.42 28.46
CA THR A 476 1.47 -25.67 27.71
C THR A 476 2.88 -26.25 27.85
N MET A 477 3.92 -25.42 27.74
CA MET A 477 5.32 -25.83 27.92
C MET A 477 5.57 -26.36 29.34
N ARG A 478 5.09 -25.65 30.36
CA ARG A 478 5.23 -26.08 31.76
C ARG A 478 4.48 -27.37 32.05
N ASP A 479 3.26 -27.51 31.55
CA ASP A 479 2.46 -28.72 31.68
C ASP A 479 3.16 -29.90 30.99
N THR A 480 3.79 -29.66 29.82
CA THR A 480 4.56 -30.68 29.09
C THR A 480 5.84 -31.09 29.82
N VAL A 481 6.60 -30.11 30.34
CA VAL A 481 7.81 -30.38 31.14
C VAL A 481 7.46 -31.17 32.40
N ALA A 482 6.43 -30.74 33.14
CA ALA A 482 6.00 -31.40 34.37
C ALA A 482 5.46 -32.82 34.12
N ALA A 483 4.68 -33.02 33.06
CA ALA A 483 4.20 -34.35 32.67
C ALA A 483 5.36 -35.29 32.28
N ALA A 484 6.40 -34.74 31.67
CA ALA A 484 7.56 -35.50 31.28
C ALA A 484 8.51 -35.83 32.44
N GLU A 485 8.67 -34.93 33.40
CA GLU A 485 9.41 -35.16 34.65
C GLU A 485 8.76 -36.25 35.52
N ALA A 486 7.46 -36.53 35.31
CA ALA A 486 6.70 -37.54 36.04
C ALA A 486 6.71 -38.95 35.40
N GLY A 487 7.37 -39.17 34.25
CA GLY A 487 7.35 -40.45 33.52
C GLY A 487 8.72 -40.94 33.00
N GLU A 488 8.76 -42.12 32.35
CA GLU A 488 9.98 -42.65 31.70
C GLU A 488 10.20 -42.02 30.32
N LEU A 489 11.32 -41.31 30.15
CA LEU A 489 11.64 -40.58 28.91
C LEU A 489 12.73 -41.27 28.08
N THR A 490 12.46 -41.41 26.78
CA THR A 490 13.46 -41.78 25.77
C THR A 490 14.53 -40.69 25.64
N GLU A 491 15.73 -41.02 25.14
CA GLU A 491 16.85 -40.07 25.02
C GLU A 491 16.49 -38.85 24.14
N ALA A 492 15.76 -39.08 23.03
CA ALA A 492 15.29 -38.02 22.14
C ALA A 492 14.28 -37.06 22.81
N ASN A 493 13.42 -37.57 23.70
CA ASN A 493 12.48 -36.74 24.45
C ASN A 493 13.21 -35.91 25.51
N ARG A 494 14.28 -36.45 26.10
CA ARG A 494 15.06 -35.78 27.15
C ARG A 494 15.74 -34.51 26.65
N GLU A 495 16.28 -34.54 25.43
CA GLU A 495 16.89 -33.35 24.81
C GLU A 495 15.85 -32.30 24.43
N MET A 496 14.71 -32.71 23.86
CA MET A 496 13.60 -31.81 23.54
C MET A 496 13.07 -31.08 24.79
N ILE A 497 12.92 -31.78 25.92
CA ILE A 497 12.45 -31.20 27.18
C ILE A 497 13.49 -30.25 27.78
N ARG A 498 14.78 -30.60 27.74
CA ARG A 498 15.87 -29.67 28.15
C ARG A 498 15.83 -28.38 27.36
N ASN A 499 15.67 -28.47 26.04
CA ASN A 499 15.58 -27.30 25.15
C ASN A 499 14.32 -26.47 25.46
N MET A 500 13.18 -27.13 25.71
CA MET A 500 11.92 -26.44 26.06
C MET A 500 12.01 -25.74 27.42
N ALA A 501 12.57 -26.40 28.43
CA ALA A 501 12.79 -25.83 29.76
C ALA A 501 13.73 -24.62 29.72
N ALA A 502 14.77 -24.65 28.89
CA ALA A 502 15.69 -23.52 28.69
C ALA A 502 15.01 -22.26 28.11
N LEU A 503 13.92 -22.43 27.36
CA LEU A 503 13.17 -21.32 26.78
C LEU A 503 12.14 -20.69 27.74
N VAL A 504 11.76 -21.38 28.83
CA VAL A 504 10.73 -20.91 29.78
C VAL A 504 11.09 -19.56 30.41
N PRO A 505 12.31 -19.33 30.93
CA PRO A 505 12.64 -18.05 31.56
C PRO A 505 12.59 -16.86 30.60
N ALA A 506 13.03 -17.04 29.35
CA ALA A 506 12.98 -15.99 28.32
C ALA A 506 11.54 -15.65 27.96
N ASN A 507 10.71 -16.66 27.72
CA ASN A 507 9.28 -16.48 27.45
C ASN A 507 8.55 -15.79 28.62
N LEU A 508 8.89 -16.14 29.87
CA LEU A 508 8.29 -15.53 31.06
C LEU A 508 8.60 -14.04 31.14
N ARG A 509 9.88 -13.66 30.90
CA ARG A 509 10.31 -12.25 30.89
C ARG A 509 9.58 -11.46 29.81
N GLU A 510 9.51 -11.97 28.59
CA GLU A 510 8.81 -11.28 27.49
C GLU A 510 7.31 -11.11 27.76
N MET A 511 6.67 -12.14 28.31
CA MET A 511 5.26 -12.08 28.73
C MET A 511 5.05 -11.00 29.79
N GLN A 512 5.91 -10.95 30.82
CA GLN A 512 5.86 -9.93 31.86
C GLN A 512 6.09 -8.53 31.30
N SER A 513 7.12 -8.32 30.47
CA SER A 513 7.36 -7.03 29.83
C SER A 513 6.17 -6.56 28.98
N SER A 514 5.47 -7.48 28.34
CA SER A 514 4.26 -7.17 27.55
C SER A 514 3.08 -6.75 28.44
N TYR A 515 2.90 -7.41 29.59
CA TYR A 515 1.90 -6.98 30.59
C TYR A 515 2.27 -5.66 31.25
N ASP A 516 3.54 -5.43 31.55
CA ASP A 516 4.03 -4.17 32.13
C ASP A 516 3.83 -3.00 31.15
N TYR A 517 4.12 -3.23 29.87
CA TYR A 517 3.83 -2.27 28.80
C TYR A 517 2.33 -1.97 28.73
N TYR A 518 1.49 -3.01 28.72
CA TYR A 518 0.04 -2.85 28.73
C TYR A 518 -0.44 -1.97 29.90
N VAL A 519 0.00 -2.28 31.13
CA VAL A 519 -0.39 -1.54 32.34
C VAL A 519 0.07 -0.08 32.26
N ALA A 520 1.31 0.17 31.86
CA ALA A 520 1.85 1.52 31.72
C ALA A 520 1.05 2.34 30.68
N THR A 521 0.67 1.72 29.57
CA THR A 521 -0.14 2.37 28.54
C THR A 521 -1.56 2.67 29.03
N ILE A 522 -2.21 1.74 29.75
CA ILE A 522 -3.54 1.96 30.35
C ILE A 522 -3.51 3.13 31.36
N GLU A 523 -2.46 3.23 32.16
CA GLU A 523 -2.27 4.35 33.09
C GLU A 523 -2.06 5.68 32.36
N GLY A 524 -1.31 5.67 31.25
CA GLY A 524 -1.18 6.84 30.37
C GLY A 524 -2.52 7.28 29.79
N LEU A 525 -3.30 6.33 29.28
CA LEU A 525 -4.65 6.58 28.73
C LEU A 525 -5.63 7.09 29.80
N GLY A 526 -5.51 6.63 31.04
CA GLY A 526 -6.32 7.10 32.18
C GLY A 526 -6.17 8.61 32.46
N LYS A 527 -5.03 9.20 32.08
CA LYS A 527 -4.75 10.65 32.23
C LYS A 527 -5.29 11.50 31.08
N ARG A 528 -5.72 10.90 29.97
CA ARG A 528 -6.26 11.61 28.79
C ARG A 528 -7.67 12.12 29.06
N PRO A 529 -8.16 13.19 28.39
CA PRO A 529 -9.57 13.58 28.42
C PRO A 529 -10.54 12.42 28.13
N ALA A 530 -11.67 12.35 28.85
CA ALA A 530 -12.61 11.23 28.74
C ALA A 530 -13.32 11.17 27.37
N SER A 531 -13.67 12.32 26.80
CA SER A 531 -14.30 12.40 25.48
C SER A 531 -13.39 11.91 24.36
N GLU A 532 -12.09 12.22 24.43
CA GLU A 532 -11.06 11.77 23.48
C GLU A 532 -10.90 10.25 23.51
N PHE A 533 -10.81 9.69 24.73
CA PHE A 533 -10.65 8.26 24.90
C PHE A 533 -11.86 7.49 24.35
N GLU A 534 -13.09 7.94 24.64
CA GLU A 534 -14.31 7.27 24.16
C GLU A 534 -14.49 7.36 22.64
N GLN A 535 -14.08 8.48 22.02
CA GLN A 535 -14.01 8.60 20.56
C GLN A 535 -13.00 7.59 19.98
N SER A 536 -11.80 7.52 20.58
CA SER A 536 -10.75 6.58 20.15
C SER A 536 -11.19 5.12 20.30
N VAL A 537 -11.95 4.78 21.35
CA VAL A 537 -12.54 3.44 21.53
C VAL A 537 -13.48 3.10 20.37
N ALA A 538 -14.34 4.03 19.94
CA ALA A 538 -15.25 3.79 18.83
C ALA A 538 -14.49 3.57 17.50
N VAL A 539 -13.49 4.40 17.23
CA VAL A 539 -12.63 4.30 16.04
C VAL A 539 -11.83 3.00 16.03
N VAL A 540 -11.20 2.65 17.15
CA VAL A 540 -10.43 1.39 17.28
C VAL A 540 -11.35 0.18 17.17
N ALA A 541 -12.55 0.20 17.76
CA ALA A 541 -13.52 -0.88 17.63
C ALA A 541 -13.91 -1.11 16.17
N ASP A 542 -14.22 -0.03 15.46
CA ASP A 542 -14.59 -0.05 14.05
C ASP A 542 -13.40 -0.50 13.16
N ARG A 543 -12.18 -0.05 13.46
CA ARG A 543 -10.95 -0.52 12.81
C ARG A 543 -10.72 -2.02 13.00
N LEU A 544 -10.86 -2.53 14.23
CA LEU A 544 -10.68 -3.95 14.54
C LEU A 544 -11.76 -4.83 13.90
N ARG A 545 -13.03 -4.39 13.89
CA ARG A 545 -14.12 -5.08 13.18
C ARG A 545 -13.85 -5.14 11.68
N ARG A 546 -13.48 -4.01 11.07
CA ARG A 546 -13.13 -3.96 9.64
C ARG A 546 -11.90 -4.81 9.29
N ALA A 547 -10.98 -4.97 10.23
CA ALA A 547 -9.79 -5.80 10.08
C ALA A 547 -10.02 -7.30 10.35
N GLY A 548 -11.22 -7.70 10.80
CA GLY A 548 -11.49 -9.09 11.20
C GLY A 548 -10.69 -9.54 12.43
N LEU A 549 -10.16 -8.61 13.22
CA LEU A 549 -9.31 -8.88 14.37
C LEU A 549 -10.13 -9.14 15.64
N GLU A 550 -11.06 -10.08 15.56
CA GLU A 550 -11.98 -10.45 16.65
C GLU A 550 -11.23 -10.77 17.96
N ARG A 551 -10.06 -11.40 17.84
CA ARG A 551 -9.16 -11.74 18.97
C ARG A 551 -8.72 -10.54 19.80
N LEU A 552 -8.61 -9.36 19.19
CA LEU A 552 -8.27 -8.10 19.84
C LEU A 552 -9.53 -7.31 20.19
N LEU A 553 -10.57 -7.40 19.36
CA LEU A 553 -11.84 -6.73 19.62
C LEU A 553 -12.47 -7.19 20.93
N VAL A 554 -12.38 -8.48 21.28
CA VAL A 554 -12.87 -9.00 22.57
C VAL A 554 -12.12 -8.44 23.78
N LEU A 555 -10.89 -7.94 23.60
CA LEU A 555 -10.10 -7.32 24.68
C LEU A 555 -10.48 -5.86 24.90
N LEU A 556 -11.06 -5.19 23.91
CA LEU A 556 -11.35 -3.76 23.93
C LEU A 556 -12.29 -3.35 25.08
N PRO A 557 -13.41 -4.06 25.36
CA PRO A 557 -14.27 -3.72 26.50
C PRO A 557 -13.55 -3.79 27.85
N VAL A 558 -12.66 -4.78 28.03
CA VAL A 558 -11.89 -4.98 29.26
C VAL A 558 -10.84 -3.88 29.41
N ALA A 559 -10.10 -3.58 28.34
CA ALA A 559 -9.14 -2.47 28.32
C ALA A 559 -9.82 -1.12 28.62
N ARG A 560 -11.02 -0.88 28.08
CA ARG A 560 -11.83 0.31 28.38
C ARG A 560 -12.14 0.41 29.87
N GLN A 561 -12.56 -0.68 30.51
CA GLN A 561 -12.81 -0.71 31.96
C GLN A 561 -11.54 -0.40 32.78
N HIS A 562 -10.38 -0.90 32.34
CA HIS A 562 -9.13 -0.62 33.03
C HIS A 562 -8.74 0.86 32.94
N VAL A 563 -8.93 1.50 31.78
CA VAL A 563 -8.71 2.95 31.64
C VAL A 563 -9.66 3.76 32.52
N LEU A 564 -10.94 3.38 32.59
CA LEU A 564 -11.92 4.01 33.49
C LEU A 564 -11.51 3.84 34.97
N SER A 565 -11.04 2.65 35.34
CA SER A 565 -10.50 2.39 36.68
C SER A 565 -9.27 3.25 36.98
N ALA A 566 -8.32 3.35 36.04
CA ALA A 566 -7.10 4.16 36.17
C ALA A 566 -7.40 5.67 36.30
N ARG A 567 -8.50 6.13 35.70
CA ARG A 567 -8.97 7.51 35.79
C ARG A 567 -9.55 7.86 37.15
N SER A 568 -10.22 6.90 37.80
CA SER A 568 -10.86 7.12 39.10
C SER A 568 -9.88 7.25 40.26
N ALA A 569 -8.75 6.54 40.20
CA ALA A 569 -7.68 6.58 41.18
C ALA A 569 -6.39 6.01 40.58
N ALA A 570 -5.23 6.46 41.09
CA ALA A 570 -3.94 5.86 40.71
C ALA A 570 -3.95 4.36 41.09
N PRO A 571 -3.75 3.45 40.12
CA PRO A 571 -3.87 2.02 40.39
C PRO A 571 -2.69 1.52 41.22
N GLY A 572 -3.00 0.92 42.38
CA GLY A 572 -2.03 0.18 43.19
C GLY A 572 -1.66 -1.17 42.59
N SER A 573 -0.72 -1.89 43.21
CA SER A 573 -0.26 -3.22 42.79
C SER A 573 -1.41 -4.22 42.59
N ASP A 574 -2.42 -4.17 43.44
CA ASP A 574 -3.56 -5.10 43.40
C ASP A 574 -4.47 -4.85 42.19
N ALA A 575 -4.65 -3.58 41.81
CA ALA A 575 -5.41 -3.22 40.62
C ALA A 575 -4.68 -3.67 39.35
N ARG A 576 -3.35 -3.46 39.28
CA ARG A 576 -2.51 -3.92 38.17
C ARG A 576 -2.54 -5.45 38.04
N ALA A 577 -2.40 -6.17 39.14
CA ALA A 577 -2.48 -7.63 39.16
C ALA A 577 -3.87 -8.14 38.75
N ARG A 578 -4.94 -7.43 39.13
CA ARG A 578 -6.30 -7.75 38.69
C ARG A 578 -6.47 -7.58 37.19
N TRP A 579 -6.01 -6.47 36.62
CA TRP A 579 -6.10 -6.22 35.17
C TRP A 579 -5.41 -7.30 34.34
N ILE A 580 -4.23 -7.77 34.77
CA ILE A 580 -3.51 -8.86 34.11
C ILE A 580 -4.34 -10.15 34.11
N ARG A 581 -4.97 -10.50 35.25
CA ARG A 581 -5.85 -11.68 35.33
C ARG A 581 -7.09 -11.54 34.46
N GLU A 582 -7.71 -10.36 34.43
CA GLU A 582 -8.90 -10.07 33.62
C GLU A 582 -8.59 -10.22 32.12
N ILE A 583 -7.46 -9.68 31.64
CA ILE A 583 -6.99 -9.88 30.26
C ILE A 583 -6.74 -11.36 29.96
N GLY A 584 -6.08 -12.07 30.88
CA GLY A 584 -5.78 -13.50 30.72
C GLY A 584 -7.03 -14.39 30.66
N ALA A 585 -8.16 -13.94 31.23
CA ALA A 585 -9.41 -14.68 31.30
C ALA A 585 -10.35 -14.46 30.10
N VAL A 586 -10.10 -13.46 29.24
CA VAL A 586 -10.95 -13.17 28.07
C VAL A 586 -10.86 -14.30 27.04
N ARG A 587 -11.99 -14.96 26.80
CA ARG A 587 -12.15 -16.01 25.78
C ARG A 587 -12.45 -15.38 24.40
N VAL A 588 -11.89 -15.98 23.35
CA VAL A 588 -12.15 -15.65 21.93
C VAL A 588 -13.23 -16.58 21.41
#